data_AF-A0A2Z5ZU05-F1
#
_entry.id   AF-A0A2Z5ZU05-F1
#
_cell.length_a   1.000
_cell.length_b   1.000
_cell.length_c   1.000
_cell.angle_alpha   90.00
_cell.angle_beta   90.00
_cell.angle_gamma   90.00
#
_symmetry.space_group_name_H-M   'P 1'
#
loop_
_entity.id
_entity.type
_entity.pdbx_description
1 polymer ?
#
loop_
_entity_poly.entity_id
_entity_poly.type
_entity_poly.pdbx_seq_one_letter_code
_entity_poly.pdbx_strand_id
1 'polypeptide(L)'
;KLGEKETLKEVGCIDCHVDINKQDKADHTKDVRMPTADVCGTCHSDWSEGRLDSWVVTCTQCHSERFARSYLDLMDKGTLEGLAKYQEANAIVHKMYEDGTL
;
A
#
# COMPACT_ATOMS: atom_id res chain seq x y z
N LYS A 1 -9.71 -6.94 -8.87
CA LYS A 1 -9.37 -7.13 -7.42
C LYS A 1 -8.92 -8.56 -7.20
N LEU A 2 -7.82 -8.76 -6.46
CA LEU A 2 -7.33 -10.07 -6.06
C LEU A 2 -8.24 -10.71 -5.00
N GLY A 3 -8.35 -12.04 -5.03
CA GLY A 3 -8.92 -12.80 -3.92
C GLY A 3 -8.09 -12.66 -2.63
N GLU A 4 -8.69 -12.96 -1.48
CA GLU A 4 -8.12 -12.78 -0.12
C GLU A 4 -6.77 -13.50 0.12
N LYS A 5 -6.35 -14.39 -0.79
CA LYS A 5 -5.08 -15.14 -0.75
C LYS A 5 -4.41 -15.27 -2.12
N GLU A 6 -4.84 -14.45 -3.07
CA GLU A 6 -4.33 -14.51 -4.44
C GLU A 6 -3.18 -13.51 -4.58
N THR A 7 -1.98 -14.02 -4.89
CA THR A 7 -0.81 -13.19 -5.16
C THR A 7 -0.48 -13.21 -6.64
N LEU A 8 -0.21 -12.03 -7.19
CA LEU A 8 0.30 -11.92 -8.54
C LEU A 8 1.73 -12.47 -8.57
N LYS A 9 1.98 -13.44 -9.46
CA LYS A 9 3.35 -13.95 -9.68
C LYS A 9 4.28 -12.87 -10.23
N GLU A 10 3.76 -11.98 -11.05
CA GLU A 10 4.44 -10.82 -11.61
C GLU A 10 3.47 -9.64 -11.61
N VAL A 11 3.95 -8.45 -11.24
CA VAL A 11 3.16 -7.22 -11.22
C VAL A 11 3.55 -6.39 -12.44
N GLY A 12 2.60 -6.14 -13.34
CA GLY A 12 2.78 -5.27 -14.49
C GLY A 12 2.32 -3.84 -14.22
N CYS A 13 2.71 -2.91 -15.10
CA CYS A 13 2.31 -1.50 -14.99
C CYS A 13 0.78 -1.34 -14.90
N ILE A 14 0.02 -2.16 -15.65
CA ILE A 14 -1.43 -2.08 -15.74
C ILE A 14 -2.15 -2.51 -14.45
N ASP A 15 -1.53 -3.37 -13.64
CA ASP A 15 -2.15 -3.93 -12.44
C ASP A 15 -2.35 -2.86 -11.36
N CYS A 16 -1.44 -1.87 -11.32
CA CYS A 16 -1.55 -0.73 -10.42
C CYS A 16 -2.17 0.50 -11.11
N HIS A 17 -1.82 0.75 -12.37
CA HIS A 17 -2.24 1.95 -13.07
C HIS A 17 -3.61 1.86 -13.72
N VAL A 18 -4.20 0.68 -13.88
CA VAL A 18 -5.53 0.51 -14.48
C VAL A 18 -6.41 -0.29 -13.52
N ASP A 19 -6.29 -1.62 -13.52
CA ASP A 19 -7.01 -2.50 -12.61
C ASP A 19 -6.34 -3.87 -12.58
N ILE A 20 -6.36 -4.50 -11.40
CA ILE A 20 -5.66 -5.77 -11.16
C ILE A 20 -6.36 -6.90 -11.93
N ASN A 21 -5.58 -7.70 -12.65
CA ASN A 21 -6.06 -8.82 -13.48
C ASN A 21 -6.98 -8.40 -14.64
N LYS A 22 -6.95 -7.14 -15.07
CA LYS A 22 -7.78 -6.71 -16.20
C LYS A 22 -7.32 -7.36 -17.51
N GLN A 23 -8.20 -8.17 -18.10
CA GLN A 23 -7.95 -8.89 -19.36
C GLN A 23 -8.53 -8.15 -20.59
N ASP A 24 -9.47 -7.24 -20.37
CA ASP A 24 -10.13 -6.49 -21.45
C ASP A 24 -9.32 -5.26 -21.87
N LYS A 25 -9.62 -4.73 -23.07
CA LYS A 25 -8.98 -3.51 -23.60
C LYS A 25 -9.12 -2.35 -22.60
N ALA A 26 -8.00 -1.69 -22.32
CA ALA A 26 -7.94 -0.45 -21.56
C ALA A 26 -7.54 0.72 -22.48
N ASP A 27 -8.21 1.85 -22.34
CA ASP A 27 -7.84 3.11 -22.97
C ASP A 27 -6.83 3.83 -22.06
N HIS A 28 -5.56 3.84 -22.46
CA HIS A 28 -4.49 4.44 -21.66
C HIS A 28 -4.67 5.94 -21.40
N THR A 29 -5.53 6.63 -22.16
CA THR A 29 -5.80 8.06 -21.97
C THR A 29 -6.89 8.34 -20.94
N LYS A 30 -7.68 7.33 -20.56
CA LYS A 30 -8.84 7.47 -19.66
C LYS A 30 -8.77 6.58 -18.44
N ASP A 31 -8.22 5.39 -18.62
CA ASP A 31 -8.25 4.34 -17.61
C ASP A 31 -6.99 4.31 -16.74
N VAL A 32 -5.93 5.06 -17.14
CA VAL A 32 -4.70 5.17 -16.37
C VAL A 32 -4.90 6.13 -15.19
N ARG A 33 -4.64 5.61 -14.00
CA ARG A 33 -4.66 6.33 -12.72
C ARG A 33 -3.34 6.17 -11.98
N MET A 34 -3.07 7.09 -11.07
CA MET A 34 -2.05 6.86 -10.06
C MET A 34 -2.63 6.00 -8.94
N PRO A 35 -2.02 4.84 -8.62
CA PRO A 35 -2.48 4.00 -7.52
C PRO A 35 -2.28 4.71 -6.20
N THR A 36 -3.20 4.46 -5.27
CA THR A 36 -3.06 4.82 -3.86
C THR A 36 -2.19 3.78 -3.14
N ALA A 37 -1.67 4.12 -1.96
CA ALA A 37 -0.78 3.24 -1.20
C ALA A 37 -1.43 1.88 -0.87
N ASP A 38 -2.74 1.84 -0.64
CA ASP A 38 -3.51 0.62 -0.43
C ASP A 38 -3.53 -0.28 -1.68
N VAL A 39 -3.66 0.30 -2.88
CA VAL A 39 -3.59 -0.45 -4.14
C VAL A 39 -2.19 -1.05 -4.34
N CYS A 40 -1.13 -0.29 -4.07
CA CYS A 40 0.24 -0.82 -4.12
C CYS A 40 0.44 -1.98 -3.12
N GLY A 41 -0.18 -1.90 -1.94
CA GLY A 41 -0.10 -2.93 -0.91
C GLY A 41 -0.80 -4.24 -1.25
N THR A 42 -1.78 -4.23 -2.17
CA THR A 42 -2.56 -5.44 -2.51
C THR A 42 -1.75 -6.53 -3.21
N CYS A 43 -0.65 -6.20 -3.88
CA CYS A 43 0.15 -7.17 -4.66
C CYS A 43 1.52 -7.47 -4.02
N HIS A 44 1.92 -6.74 -2.97
CA HIS A 44 3.24 -6.81 -2.37
C HIS A 44 3.22 -7.29 -0.91
N SER A 45 2.14 -7.91 -0.42
CA SER A 45 2.07 -8.44 0.95
C SER A 45 3.22 -9.39 1.25
N ASP A 46 3.37 -10.46 0.47
CA ASP A 46 4.36 -11.51 0.70
C ASP A 46 5.80 -11.00 0.49
N TRP A 47 5.97 -10.06 -0.45
CA TRP A 47 7.25 -9.39 -0.68
C TRP A 47 7.63 -8.49 0.51
N SER A 48 6.65 -7.80 1.08
CA SER A 48 6.85 -6.93 2.24
C SER A 48 7.09 -7.76 3.50
N GLU A 49 6.38 -8.88 3.67
CA GLU A 49 6.60 -9.85 4.76
C GLU A 49 8.01 -10.47 4.68
N GLY A 50 8.47 -10.89 3.50
CA GLY A 50 9.84 -11.41 3.34
C GLY A 50 10.92 -10.37 3.66
N ARG A 51 10.65 -9.09 3.40
CA ARG A 51 11.53 -7.99 3.82
C ARG A 51 11.43 -7.71 5.31
N LEU A 52 10.25 -7.79 5.90
CA LEU A 52 10.05 -7.68 7.34
C LEU A 52 10.88 -8.75 8.07
N ASP A 53 10.87 -9.99 7.59
CA ASP A 53 11.72 -11.05 8.15
C ASP A 53 13.21 -10.72 8.04
N SER A 54 13.64 -10.12 6.91
CA SER A 54 15.02 -9.65 6.74
C SER A 54 15.40 -8.54 7.75
N TRP A 55 14.47 -7.64 8.06
CA TRP A 55 14.64 -6.63 9.11
C TRP A 55 14.71 -7.27 10.50
N VAL A 56 13.84 -8.24 10.79
CA VAL A 56 13.85 -8.98 12.05
C VAL A 56 15.20 -9.63 12.27
N VAL A 57 15.81 -10.27 11.26
CA VAL A 57 17.17 -10.85 11.35
C VAL A 57 18.18 -9.81 11.83
N THR A 58 18.12 -8.58 11.31
CA THR A 58 19.00 -7.48 11.72
C THR A 58 18.77 -7.08 13.18
N CYS A 59 17.50 -6.90 13.58
CA CYS A 59 17.15 -6.54 14.96
C CYS A 59 17.56 -7.64 15.96
N THR A 60 17.49 -8.91 15.54
CA THR A 60 17.84 -10.06 16.40
C THR A 60 19.33 -10.24 16.66
N GLN A 61 20.18 -9.40 16.07
CA GLN A 61 21.59 -9.31 16.48
C GLN A 61 21.72 -8.80 17.93
N CYS A 62 20.73 -8.04 18.42
CA CYS A 62 20.74 -7.45 19.77
C CYS A 62 19.44 -7.69 20.58
N HIS A 63 18.28 -7.83 19.93
CA HIS A 63 16.98 -7.97 20.58
C HIS A 63 16.37 -9.36 20.39
N SER A 64 15.37 -9.73 21.20
CA SER A 64 14.59 -10.94 20.92
C SER A 64 13.71 -10.75 19.69
N GLU A 65 13.44 -11.82 18.95
CA GLU A 65 12.55 -11.77 17.78
C GLU A 65 11.17 -11.21 18.14
N ARG A 66 10.62 -11.63 19.28
CA ARG A 66 9.34 -11.12 19.78
C ARG A 66 9.36 -9.61 19.95
N PHE A 67 10.41 -9.07 20.57
CA PHE A 67 10.54 -7.63 20.76
C PHE A 67 10.64 -6.90 19.42
N ALA A 68 11.48 -7.39 18.50
CA ALA A 68 11.65 -6.80 17.18
C ALA A 68 10.33 -6.75 16.41
N ARG A 69 9.60 -7.87 16.35
CA ARG A 69 8.30 -7.94 15.65
C ARG A 69 7.24 -7.06 16.31
N SER A 70 7.18 -6.99 17.64
CA SER A 70 6.23 -6.10 18.33
C SER A 70 6.48 -4.62 18.02
N TYR A 71 7.74 -4.20 17.92
CA TYR A 71 8.05 -2.81 17.60
C TYR A 71 7.80 -2.48 16.12
N LEU A 72 8.11 -3.40 15.21
CA LEU A 72 7.83 -3.23 13.78
C LEU A 72 6.32 -3.23 13.48
N ASP A 73 5.54 -4.06 14.18
CA ASP A 73 4.07 -4.03 14.11
C ASP A 73 3.50 -2.67 14.56
N LEU A 74 4.05 -2.10 15.65
CA LEU A 74 3.70 -0.75 16.09
C LEU A 74 4.05 0.31 15.04
N MET A 75 5.22 0.20 14.42
CA MET A 75 5.69 1.13 13.38
C MET A 75 4.77 1.12 12.15
N ASP A 76 4.39 -0.06 11.67
CA ASP A 76 3.52 -0.20 10.50
C ASP A 76 2.13 0.36 10.79
N LYS A 77 1.53 0.00 11.93
CA LYS A 77 0.22 0.52 12.36
C LYS A 77 0.24 2.03 12.57
N GLY A 78 1.26 2.55 13.26
CA GLY A 78 1.41 3.99 13.48
C GLY A 78 1.54 4.77 12.17
N THR A 79 2.25 4.21 11.19
CA THR A 79 2.38 4.81 9.84
C THR A 79 1.03 4.86 9.12
N LEU A 80 0.26 3.77 9.16
CA LEU A 80 -1.06 3.69 8.54
C LEU A 80 -2.07 4.62 9.22
N GLU A 81 -2.05 4.72 10.55
CA GLU A 81 -2.89 5.66 11.31
C GLU A 81 -2.58 7.11 10.96
N GLY A 82 -1.29 7.48 10.87
CA GLY A 82 -0.86 8.81 10.46
C GLY A 82 -1.30 9.15 9.02
N LEU A 83 -1.14 8.20 8.10
CA LEU A 83 -1.59 8.35 6.72
C LEU A 83 -3.10 8.52 6.63
N ALA A 84 -3.87 7.70 7.36
CA ALA A 84 -5.32 7.80 7.41
C ALA A 84 -5.77 9.19 7.89
N LYS A 85 -5.08 9.76 8.90
CA LYS A 85 -5.41 11.10 9.38
C LYS A 85 -5.09 12.19 8.36
N TYR A 86 -3.98 12.06 7.64
CA TYR A 86 -3.68 12.96 6.53
C TYR A 86 -4.74 12.85 5.43
N GLN A 87 -5.15 11.65 5.04
CA GLN A 87 -6.17 11.44 4.01
C GLN A 87 -7.52 12.06 4.39
N GLU A 88 -7.93 11.91 5.65
CA GLU A 88 -9.13 12.56 6.19
C GLU A 88 -9.06 14.09 6.05
N ALA A 89 -7.94 14.70 6.50
CA ALA A 89 -7.76 16.14 6.42
C ALA A 89 -7.66 16.64 4.96
N ASN A 90 -6.92 15.91 4.13
CA ASN A 90 -6.73 16.25 2.73
C ASN A 90 -8.04 16.17 1.95
N ALA A 91 -8.94 15.23 2.27
CA ALA A 91 -10.25 15.14 1.62
C ALA A 91 -11.09 16.42 1.80
N ILE A 92 -11.01 17.06 2.96
CA ILE A 92 -11.70 18.33 3.25
C ILE A 92 -11.12 19.45 2.38
N VAL A 93 -9.81 19.64 2.44
CA VAL A 93 -9.11 20.72 1.71
C VAL A 93 -9.26 20.50 0.20
N HIS A 94 -9.11 19.28 -0.28
CA HIS A 94 -9.27 18.97 -1.70
C HIS A 94 -10.69 19.25 -2.19
N LYS A 95 -11.72 18.91 -1.39
CA LYS A 95 -13.10 19.27 -1.70
C LYS A 95 -13.30 20.79 -1.78
N MET A 96 -12.73 21.56 -0.85
CA MET A 96 -12.83 23.01 -0.92
C MET A 96 -12.17 23.58 -2.19
N TYR A 97 -11.09 22.96 -2.67
CA TYR A 97 -10.38 23.34 -3.89
C TYR A 97 -11.23 23.04 -5.12
N GLU A 98 -11.81 21.84 -5.21
CA GLU A 98 -12.71 21.45 -6.29
C GLU A 98 -13.99 22.31 -6.32
N ASP A 99 -14.53 22.65 -5.15
CA ASP A 99 -15.71 23.52 -5.00
C ASP A 99 -15.36 25.02 -5.27
N GLY A 100 -14.09 25.36 -5.51
CA GLY A 100 -13.63 26.73 -5.81
C GLY A 100 -13.72 27.69 -4.62
N THR A 101 -13.68 27.16 -3.40
CA THR A 101 -13.85 27.88 -2.13
C THR A 101 -12.55 28.05 -1.34
N LEU A 102 -11.41 27.64 -1.92
CA LEU A 102 -10.05 27.84 -1.41
C LEU A 102 -9.34 29.01 -2.07
#